data_AF-A0A3D8K2S9-F1
#
_entry.id   AF-A0A3D8K2S9-F1
#
_cell.length_a   1.000
_cell.length_b   1.000
_cell.length_c   1.000
_cell.angle_alpha   90.00
_cell.angle_beta   90.00
_cell.angle_gamma   90.00
#
_symmetry.space_group_name_H-M   'P 1'
#
loop_
_entity.id
_entity.type
_entity.pdbx_description
1 polymer ?
#
loop_
_entity_poly.entity_id
_entity_poly.type
_entity_poly.pdbx_seq_one_letter_code
_entity_poly.pdbx_strand_id
1 'polypeptide(L)'
;MEGERTEINGGSVVLDANGNNVKTASGTFEPSDGKLQFPMSVGKTWSSSSIYRSGSWASAVERQATVVGVEQVRTSAGVFAAFKIEITASWSGTEGNRGEGTARETDWYAPAVGRIVKMDYFDRPTHGAPTPTHVELVGFKPAPAASARPASQ
;
A
#
# COMPACT_ATOMS: atom_id res chain seq x y z
N MET A 1 -1.44 22.81 6.40
CA MET A 1 -1.46 22.37 5.00
C MET A 1 -1.93 20.93 5.02
N GLU A 2 -3.21 20.73 4.77
CA GLU A 2 -3.86 19.43 4.73
C GLU A 2 -3.36 18.73 3.45
N GLY A 3 -2.57 17.66 3.61
CA GLY A 3 -1.95 16.97 2.47
C GLY A 3 -3.02 16.45 1.52
N GLU A 4 -2.79 16.62 0.22
CA GLU A 4 -3.69 16.18 -0.84
C GLU A 4 -4.10 14.71 -0.65
N ARG A 5 -5.41 14.45 -0.56
CA ARG A 5 -5.98 13.11 -0.41
C ARG A 5 -6.77 12.73 -1.66
N THR A 6 -6.61 11.49 -2.11
CA THR A 6 -7.35 10.97 -3.26
C THR A 6 -8.46 10.05 -2.78
N GLU A 7 -9.72 10.34 -3.12
CA GLU A 7 -10.86 9.46 -2.86
C GLU A 7 -11.16 8.54 -4.04
N ILE A 8 -11.47 7.28 -3.75
CA ILE A 8 -11.84 6.25 -4.73
C ILE A 8 -13.13 5.59 -4.28
N ASN A 9 -14.02 5.27 -5.23
CA ASN A 9 -15.31 4.63 -4.99
C ASN A 9 -16.17 5.38 -3.95
N GLY A 10 -16.30 6.70 -4.12
CA GLY A 10 -17.09 7.56 -3.23
C GLY A 10 -16.51 7.64 -1.80
N GLY A 11 -15.19 7.61 -1.66
CA GLY A 11 -14.51 7.70 -0.35
C GLY A 11 -14.45 6.38 0.44
N SER A 12 -14.73 5.25 -0.22
CA SER A 12 -14.52 3.91 0.36
C SER A 12 -13.03 3.58 0.50
N VAL A 13 -12.21 4.14 -0.39
CA VAL A 13 -10.76 4.15 -0.25
C VAL A 13 -10.29 5.60 -0.30
N VAL A 14 -9.41 5.97 0.63
CA VAL A 14 -8.78 7.29 0.66
C VAL A 14 -7.28 7.08 0.72
N LEU A 15 -6.56 7.73 -0.19
CA LEU A 15 -5.11 7.66 -0.27
C LEU A 15 -4.47 8.98 0.15
N ASP A 16 -3.27 8.93 0.73
CA ASP A 16 -2.41 10.11 0.88
C ASP A 16 -1.76 10.49 -0.46
N ALA A 17 -0.98 11.58 -0.46
CA ALA A 17 -0.30 12.09 -1.65
C ALA A 17 0.72 11.11 -2.26
N ASN A 18 1.21 10.13 -1.49
CA ASN A 18 2.10 9.08 -1.96
C ASN A 18 1.33 7.83 -2.40
N GLY A 19 0.00 7.84 -2.37
CA GLY A 19 -0.83 6.70 -2.74
C GLY A 19 -0.92 5.62 -1.65
N ASN A 20 -0.52 5.93 -0.41
CA ASN A 20 -0.70 5.02 0.73
C ASN A 20 -2.13 5.09 1.26
N ASN A 21 -2.62 3.99 1.83
CA ASN A 21 -3.99 3.97 2.35
C ASN A 21 -4.10 4.78 3.64
N VAL A 22 -5.00 5.75 3.65
CA VAL A 22 -5.53 6.40 4.85
C VAL A 22 -6.86 5.74 5.27
N LYS A 23 -7.62 5.24 4.29
CA LYS A 23 -8.86 4.51 4.51
C LYS A 23 -9.04 3.42 3.47
N THR A 24 -9.60 2.32 3.91
CA THR A 24 -10.09 1.22 3.07
C THR A 24 -11.54 0.90 3.46
N ALA A 25 -12.19 -0.02 2.74
CA ALA A 25 -13.52 -0.49 3.11
C ALA A 25 -13.55 -1.14 4.51
N SER A 26 -12.41 -1.65 4.99
CA SER A 26 -12.32 -2.39 6.25
C SER A 26 -11.97 -1.51 7.45
N GLY A 27 -11.38 -0.33 7.24
CA GLY A 27 -10.88 0.51 8.34
C GLY A 27 -10.01 1.68 7.88
N THR A 28 -9.52 2.46 8.85
CA THR A 28 -8.64 3.62 8.64
C THR A 28 -7.24 3.37 9.17
N PHE A 29 -6.29 4.13 8.63
CA PHE A 29 -4.91 4.19 9.07
C PHE A 29 -4.59 5.64 9.45
N GLU A 30 -4.00 5.84 10.62
CA GLU A 30 -3.50 7.15 11.04
C GLU A 30 -1.97 7.08 11.24
N PRO A 31 -1.14 7.84 10.49
CA PRO A 31 -1.52 8.78 9.42
C PRO A 31 -1.87 8.11 8.06
N SER A 32 -1.17 7.05 7.67
CA SER A 32 -1.44 6.18 6.52
C SER A 32 -0.68 4.86 6.72
N ASP A 33 -0.92 3.83 5.90
CA ASP A 33 -0.21 2.55 6.02
C ASP A 33 1.29 2.64 5.65
N GLY A 34 1.73 3.73 5.01
CA GLY A 34 3.14 4.04 4.75
C GLY A 34 3.88 3.03 3.88
N LYS A 35 3.17 2.27 3.03
CA LYS A 35 3.74 1.22 2.17
C LYS A 35 4.60 1.74 1.02
N LEU A 36 4.46 3.01 0.64
CA LEU A 36 5.12 3.64 -0.49
C LEU A 36 5.82 4.93 -0.04
N GLN A 37 7.07 5.08 -0.47
CA GLN A 37 7.85 6.30 -0.23
C GLN A 37 8.60 6.72 -1.49
N PHE A 38 8.20 7.84 -2.09
CA PHE A 38 8.84 8.37 -3.29
C PHE A 38 10.00 9.33 -2.97
N PRO A 39 10.96 9.51 -3.90
CA PRO A 39 11.15 8.74 -5.13
C PRO A 39 11.55 7.29 -4.84
N MET A 40 11.14 6.35 -5.69
CA MET A 40 11.45 4.92 -5.56
C MET A 40 12.75 4.58 -6.29
N SER A 41 13.60 3.78 -5.65
CA SER A 41 14.83 3.26 -6.23
C SER A 41 15.20 1.93 -5.56
N VAL A 42 15.84 1.02 -6.30
CA VAL A 42 16.33 -0.25 -5.75
C VAL A 42 17.30 0.03 -4.60
N GLY A 43 17.17 -0.73 -3.51
CA GLY A 43 17.93 -0.57 -2.26
C GLY A 43 17.35 0.46 -1.29
N LYS A 44 16.31 1.22 -1.66
CA LYS A 44 15.65 2.16 -0.74
C LYS A 44 14.94 1.38 0.36
N THR A 45 15.16 1.79 1.61
CA THR A 45 14.53 1.24 2.80
C THR A 45 13.84 2.34 3.61
N TRP A 46 12.69 2.04 4.21
CA TRP A 46 12.03 2.93 5.16
C TRP A 46 11.21 2.16 6.18
N SER A 47 10.86 2.86 7.26
CA SER A 47 9.93 2.37 8.27
C SER A 47 8.70 3.27 8.34
N SER A 48 7.56 2.71 8.71
CA SER A 48 6.34 3.46 9.01
C SER A 48 5.64 2.89 10.24
N SER A 49 4.96 3.78 10.94
CA SER A 49 4.14 3.46 12.11
C SER A 49 2.75 4.01 11.87
N SER A 50 1.72 3.22 12.19
CA SER A 50 0.33 3.65 12.03
C SER A 50 -0.57 3.03 13.09
N ILE A 51 -1.69 3.67 13.37
CA ILE A 51 -2.81 3.03 14.05
C ILE A 51 -3.82 2.60 13.00
N TYR A 52 -4.11 1.30 12.94
CA TYR A 52 -5.23 0.76 12.17
C TYR A 52 -6.47 0.75 13.07
N ARG A 53 -7.60 1.27 12.58
CA ARG A 53 -8.88 1.27 13.29
C ARG A 53 -9.98 0.67 12.44
N SER A 54 -10.80 -0.17 13.05
CA SER A 54 -12.00 -0.72 12.43
C SER A 54 -13.08 -0.85 13.49
N GLY A 55 -14.20 -0.14 13.33
CA GLY A 55 -15.24 -0.07 14.36
C GLY A 55 -14.68 0.38 15.72
N SER A 56 -14.92 -0.41 16.77
CA SER A 56 -14.43 -0.15 18.13
C SER A 56 -13.07 -0.78 18.46
N TRP A 57 -12.40 -1.40 17.48
CA TRP A 57 -11.10 -2.04 17.69
C TRP A 57 -9.98 -1.32 16.95
N ALA A 58 -8.77 -1.33 17.53
CA ALA A 58 -7.60 -0.71 16.96
C ALA A 58 -6.36 -1.61 17.04
N SER A 59 -5.31 -1.28 16.28
CA SER A 59 -4.01 -1.93 16.39
C SER A 59 -2.90 -0.97 16.03
N ALA A 60 -1.83 -0.94 16.82
CA ALA A 60 -0.59 -0.30 16.42
C ALA A 60 0.12 -1.20 15.41
N VAL A 61 0.61 -0.63 14.32
CA VAL A 61 1.27 -1.34 13.23
C VAL A 61 2.61 -0.67 12.94
N GLU A 62 3.68 -1.45 13.03
CA GLU A 62 5.03 -1.05 12.65
C GLU A 62 5.44 -1.81 11.39
N ARG A 63 6.00 -1.11 10.40
CA ARG A 63 6.43 -1.68 9.12
C ARG A 63 7.86 -1.31 8.80
N GLN A 64 8.51 -2.20 8.07
CA GLN A 64 9.80 -1.99 7.42
C GLN A 64 9.67 -2.45 5.98
N ALA A 65 10.02 -1.58 5.05
CA ALA A 65 9.89 -1.81 3.62
C ALA A 65 11.23 -1.62 2.91
N THR A 66 11.48 -2.43 1.89
CA THR A 66 12.68 -2.35 1.04
C THR A 66 12.31 -2.55 -0.42
N VAL A 67 12.76 -1.66 -1.31
CA VAL A 67 12.70 -1.91 -2.75
C VAL A 67 13.83 -2.87 -3.12
N VAL A 68 13.50 -4.13 -3.39
CA VAL A 68 14.49 -5.18 -3.64
C VAL A 68 14.87 -5.32 -5.12
N GLY A 69 14.08 -4.74 -6.03
CA GLY A 69 14.36 -4.81 -7.46
C GLY A 69 13.28 -4.23 -8.34
N VAL A 70 13.46 -4.42 -9.66
CA VAL A 70 12.44 -4.16 -10.68
C VAL A 70 12.20 -5.47 -11.42
N GLU A 71 10.93 -5.86 -11.55
CA GLU A 71 10.53 -7.12 -12.20
C GLU A 71 9.44 -6.85 -13.25
N GLN A 72 9.35 -7.72 -14.26
CA GLN A 72 8.20 -7.74 -15.16
C GLN A 72 7.07 -8.55 -14.51
N VAL A 73 5.96 -7.88 -14.19
CA VAL A 73 4.78 -8.47 -13.57
C VAL A 73 3.67 -8.61 -14.59
N ARG A 74 3.15 -9.83 -14.73
CA ARG A 74 2.00 -10.15 -15.59
C ARG A 74 0.76 -10.26 -14.73
N THR A 75 -0.31 -9.63 -15.17
CA THR A 75 -1.66 -9.67 -14.57
C THR A 75 -2.70 -9.77 -15.69
N SER A 76 -3.99 -9.86 -15.34
CA SER A 76 -5.06 -9.79 -16.33
C SER A 76 -5.13 -8.43 -17.03
N ALA A 77 -4.65 -7.35 -16.40
CA ALA A 77 -4.59 -6.01 -16.99
C ALA A 77 -3.42 -5.78 -17.95
N GLY A 78 -2.47 -6.72 -18.06
CA GLY A 78 -1.30 -6.61 -18.92
C GLY A 78 0.02 -6.95 -18.23
N VAL A 79 1.13 -6.50 -18.84
CA VAL A 79 2.49 -6.71 -18.35
C VAL A 79 3.12 -5.36 -18.02
N PHE A 80 3.70 -5.25 -16.82
CA PHE A 80 4.24 -4.00 -16.30
C PHE A 80 5.65 -4.20 -15.74
N ALA A 81 6.54 -3.24 -15.98
CA ALA A 81 7.76 -3.10 -15.18
C ALA A 81 7.39 -2.48 -13.83
N ALA A 82 7.64 -3.21 -12.75
CA ALA A 82 7.23 -2.80 -11.40
C ALA A 82 8.40 -2.90 -10.41
N PHE A 83 8.49 -1.93 -9.51
CA PHE A 83 9.32 -2.03 -8.32
C PHE A 83 8.74 -3.11 -7.42
N LYS A 84 9.56 -4.10 -7.07
CA LYS A 84 9.22 -5.08 -6.04
C LYS A 84 9.63 -4.54 -4.68
N ILE A 85 8.68 -4.45 -3.78
CA ILE A 85 8.84 -3.92 -2.43
C ILE A 85 8.54 -5.07 -1.47
N GLU A 86 9.53 -5.46 -0.67
CA GLU A 86 9.34 -6.43 0.41
C GLU A 86 9.09 -5.69 1.70
N ILE A 87 8.05 -6.10 2.42
CA ILE A 87 7.56 -5.44 3.62
C ILE A 87 7.40 -6.49 4.73
N THR A 88 7.95 -6.18 5.89
CA THR A 88 7.60 -6.88 7.14
C THR A 88 6.81 -5.95 8.02
N ALA A 89 5.84 -6.49 8.75
CA ALA A 89 5.07 -5.74 9.73
C ALA A 89 4.94 -6.52 11.03
N SER A 90 4.87 -5.79 12.13
CA SER A 90 4.31 -6.29 13.39
C SER A 90 3.08 -5.46 13.73
N TRP A 91 2.10 -6.10 14.35
CA TRP A 91 0.93 -5.40 14.86
C TRP A 91 0.58 -5.89 16.26
N SER A 92 0.13 -4.95 17.09
CA SER A 92 -0.36 -5.23 18.42
C SER A 92 -1.72 -4.59 18.61
N GLY A 93 -2.67 -5.38 19.08
CA GLY A 93 -4.01 -4.95 19.38
C GLY A 93 -3.99 -3.86 20.44
N THR A 94 -4.73 -2.80 20.16
CA THR A 94 -5.05 -1.73 21.10
C THR A 94 -6.56 -1.59 21.16
N GLU A 95 -7.07 -0.89 22.17
CA GLU A 95 -8.50 -0.53 22.30
C GLU A 95 -9.49 -1.62 21.84
N GLY A 96 -9.86 -2.57 22.70
CA GLY A 96 -10.82 -3.62 22.33
C GLY A 96 -10.24 -4.76 21.48
N ASN A 97 -9.11 -4.58 20.80
CA ASN A 97 -8.30 -5.68 20.27
C ASN A 97 -7.28 -6.15 21.32
N ARG A 98 -7.16 -7.46 21.53
CA ARG A 98 -6.16 -8.09 22.41
C ARG A 98 -5.21 -9.03 21.67
N GLY A 99 -5.33 -9.13 20.35
CA GLY A 99 -4.45 -9.92 19.52
C GLY A 99 -3.13 -9.22 19.26
N GLU A 100 -2.20 -9.94 18.68
CA GLU A 100 -0.94 -9.43 18.14
C GLU A 100 -0.47 -10.39 17.05
N GLY A 101 0.48 -9.96 16.23
CA GLY A 101 0.99 -10.79 15.16
C GLY A 101 2.06 -10.11 14.33
N THR A 102 2.44 -10.82 13.28
CA THR A 102 3.37 -10.34 12.27
C THR A 102 2.77 -10.58 10.89
N ALA A 103 3.14 -9.73 9.94
CA ALA A 103 2.82 -9.92 8.55
C ALA A 103 4.06 -9.83 7.67
N ARG A 104 3.99 -10.50 6.52
CA ARG A 104 4.92 -10.33 5.41
C ARG A 104 4.12 -9.96 4.18
N GLU A 105 4.64 -9.04 3.40
CA GLU A 105 3.97 -8.49 2.25
C GLU A 105 4.98 -8.22 1.13
N THR A 106 4.58 -8.50 -0.11
CA THR A 106 5.32 -8.11 -1.30
C THR A 106 4.39 -7.32 -2.19
N ASP A 107 4.75 -6.07 -2.45
CA ASP A 107 4.03 -5.16 -3.32
C ASP A 107 4.80 -4.94 -4.60
N TRP A 108 4.12 -5.02 -5.74
CA TRP A 108 4.69 -4.65 -7.04
C TRP A 108 4.08 -3.35 -7.52
N TYR A 109 4.80 -2.24 -7.34
CA TYR A 109 4.38 -0.91 -7.78
C TYR A 109 4.83 -0.64 -9.21
N ALA A 110 3.88 -0.43 -10.13
CA ALA A 110 4.18 -0.09 -11.52
C ALA A 110 4.06 1.43 -11.76
N PRO A 111 5.15 2.17 -12.04
CA PRO A 111 5.09 3.61 -12.29
C PRO A 111 4.20 3.99 -13.47
N ALA A 112 4.13 3.15 -14.51
CA ALA A 112 3.27 3.38 -15.68
C ALA A 112 1.76 3.35 -15.35
N VAL A 113 1.38 2.68 -14.26
CA VAL A 113 0.00 2.65 -13.74
C VAL A 113 -0.17 3.67 -12.60
N GLY A 114 0.93 4.00 -11.92
CA GLY A 114 0.93 4.84 -10.72
C GLY A 114 0.40 4.11 -9.48
N ARG A 115 0.33 2.77 -9.48
CA ARG A 115 -0.26 1.94 -8.43
C ARG A 115 0.44 0.60 -8.25
N ILE A 116 0.15 -0.06 -7.13
CA ILE A 116 0.45 -1.47 -6.89
C ILE A 116 -0.41 -2.31 -7.83
N VAL A 117 0.23 -3.09 -8.71
CA VAL A 117 -0.44 -3.93 -9.71
C VAL A 117 -0.57 -5.39 -9.26
N LYS A 118 0.19 -5.78 -8.24
CA LYS A 118 0.13 -7.09 -7.59
C LYS A 118 0.54 -6.94 -6.13
N MET A 119 -0.09 -7.72 -5.26
CA MET A 119 0.22 -7.79 -3.83
C MET A 119 0.09 -9.24 -3.35
N ASP A 120 1.10 -9.72 -2.65
CA ASP A 120 1.08 -10.97 -1.90
C ASP A 120 1.25 -10.63 -0.43
N TYR A 121 0.26 -10.97 0.39
CA TYR A 121 0.22 -10.64 1.81
C TYR A 121 -0.02 -11.91 2.63
N PHE A 122 0.69 -12.03 3.75
CA PHE A 122 0.54 -13.14 4.69
C PHE A 122 0.55 -12.61 6.11
N ASP A 123 -0.62 -12.63 6.74
CA ASP A 123 -0.77 -12.31 8.16
C ASP A 123 -0.63 -13.56 9.01
N ARG A 124 0.08 -13.42 10.13
CA ARG A 124 0.26 -14.47 11.13
C ARG A 124 0.00 -13.89 12.53
N PRO A 125 -1.23 -13.98 13.02
CA PRO A 125 -1.55 -13.71 14.41
C PRO A 125 -0.81 -14.71 15.33
N THR A 126 -0.43 -14.26 16.53
CA THR A 126 0.09 -15.15 17.59
C THR A 126 -0.95 -16.21 17.98
N HIS A 127 -2.22 -15.81 17.99
CA HIS A 127 -3.35 -16.68 18.26
C HIS A 127 -4.36 -16.61 17.11
N GLY A 128 -4.52 -17.70 16.36
CA GLY A 128 -5.44 -17.78 15.24
C GLY A 128 -4.82 -18.47 14.04
N ALA A 129 -5.62 -18.60 12.97
CA ALA A 129 -5.14 -19.10 11.69
C ALA A 129 -4.41 -17.99 10.93
N PRO A 130 -3.31 -18.30 10.23
CA PRO A 130 -2.70 -17.34 9.31
C PRO A 130 -3.62 -17.07 8.13
N THR A 131 -3.55 -15.84 7.61
CA THR A 131 -4.39 -15.40 6.48
C THR A 131 -3.51 -14.98 5.30
N PRO A 132 -3.46 -15.78 4.22
CA PRO A 132 -2.88 -15.35 2.96
C PRO A 132 -3.89 -14.53 2.15
N THR A 133 -3.40 -13.48 1.50
CA THR A 133 -4.16 -12.64 0.57
C THR A 133 -3.33 -12.41 -0.67
N HIS A 134 -3.96 -12.56 -1.84
CA HIS A 134 -3.35 -12.29 -3.14
C HIS A 134 -4.25 -11.35 -3.92
N VAL A 135 -3.68 -10.29 -4.49
CA VAL A 135 -4.39 -9.31 -5.31
C VAL A 135 -3.60 -9.06 -6.59
N GLU A 136 -4.30 -8.99 -7.71
CA GLU A 136 -3.76 -8.58 -9.00
C GLU A 136 -4.67 -7.58 -9.70
N LEU A 137 -4.06 -6.67 -10.46
CA LEU A 137 -4.78 -5.71 -11.27
C LEU A 137 -5.51 -6.43 -12.41
N VAL A 138 -6.84 -6.31 -12.42
CA VAL A 138 -7.69 -6.90 -13.47
C VAL A 138 -7.98 -5.94 -14.62
N GLY A 139 -7.88 -4.63 -14.38
CA GLY A 139 -8.03 -3.59 -15.39
C GLY A 139 -7.85 -2.19 -14.81
N PHE A 140 -7.55 -1.22 -15.66
CA PHE A 140 -7.46 0.19 -15.28
C PHE A 140 -7.72 1.10 -16.48
N LYS A 141 -8.09 2.35 -16.19
CA LYS A 141 -8.15 3.41 -17.18
C LYS A 141 -7.20 4.52 -16.76
N PRO A 142 -6.12 4.80 -17.52
CA PRO A 142 -5.24 5.91 -17.23
C PRO A 142 -6.02 7.23 -17.22
N ALA A 143 -5.60 8.16 -16.37
CA ALA A 143 -5.99 9.55 -16.57
C ALA A 143 -5.46 10.02 -17.94
N PRO A 144 -6.16 10.92 -18.64
CA PRO A 144 -5.60 11.58 -19.82
C PRO A 144 -4.24 12.14 -19.46
N ALA A 145 -3.23 11.89 -20.29
CA ALA A 145 -1.92 12.50 -20.08
C ALA A 145 -2.11 14.02 -20.02
N ALA A 146 -1.66 14.65 -18.92
CA ALA A 146 -1.62 16.10 -18.88
C ALA A 146 -0.71 16.54 -20.04
N SER A 147 -1.27 17.20 -21.05
CA SER A 147 -0.51 17.68 -22.20
C SER A 147 0.71 18.42 -21.70
N ALA A 148 1.89 17.91 -22.05
CA ALA A 148 3.14 18.60 -21.78
C ALA A 148 3.02 20.01 -22.37
N ARG A 149 2.97 21.01 -21.49
CA ARG A 149 2.99 22.41 -21.91
C ARG A 149 4.31 22.59 -22.68
N PRO A 150 4.30 22.97 -23.96
CA PRO A 150 5.56 23.18 -24.67
C PRO A 150 6.33 24.26 -23.93
N ALA A 151 7.59 23.98 -23.61
CA ALA A 151 8.50 24.98 -23.10
C ALA A 151 8.63 26.06 -24.18
N SER A 152 8.23 27.29 -23.85
CA SER A 152 8.50 28.45 -24.68
C SER A 152 10.02 28.59 -24.85
N GLN A 153 10.47 28.71 -26.10
CA GLN A 153 11.85 29.11 -26.45
C GLN A 153 12.12 30.56 -26.04
#